data_AF-A0AA47P439-F1
#
_entry.id   AF-A0AA47P439-F1
#
_cell.length_a   1.000
_cell.length_b   1.000
_cell.length_c   1.000
_cell.angle_alpha   90.00
_cell.angle_beta   90.00
_cell.angle_gamma   90.00
#
_symmetry.space_group_name_H-M   'P 1'
#
loop_
_entity.id
_entity.type
_entity.pdbx_description
1 polymer ?
#
loop_
_entity_poly.entity_id
_entity_poly.type
_entity_poly.pdbx_seq_one_letter_code
_entity_poly.pdbx_strand_id
1 'polypeptide(L)'
;MIQERKRKIKEIKDTVDRSKADADRQIADAEQVLTALMSSIEKWRDDFNQTEIEDLTNRRSEVKQLLHTEDHFHLLQTFTSLKNPPHTRDWTTVEVRPPPYIGSLRRSLDQLEETMNMEMKKLRAAELKMVQQYEVDVTLDPDTAQPSLILSEDGKQVHDGGVEKNLPDNHKRFTKYICVSRGRASPQGDFTLRSRLKQDCMVFRSGQRVHQQER
;
A
#
# COMPACT_ATOMS: atom_id res chain seq x y z
N MET A 1 32.69 -6.67 22.71
CA MET A 1 31.80 -6.95 21.56
C MET A 1 30.31 -6.87 21.91
N ILE A 2 29.85 -7.49 23.02
CA ILE A 2 28.42 -7.50 23.40
C ILE A 2 27.88 -6.12 23.79
N GLN A 3 28.63 -5.32 24.56
CA GLN A 3 28.19 -3.98 24.99
C GLN A 3 28.00 -3.01 23.82
N GLU A 4 28.88 -3.10 22.82
CA GLU A 4 28.77 -2.29 21.60
C GLU A 4 27.52 -2.63 20.78
N ARG A 5 27.16 -3.92 20.70
CA ARG A 5 25.89 -4.34 20.09
C ARG A 5 24.68 -3.80 20.86
N LYS A 6 24.72 -3.82 22.19
CA LYS A 6 23.64 -3.25 23.04
C LYS A 6 23.46 -1.75 22.81
N ARG A 7 24.56 -0.99 22.70
CA ARG A 7 24.54 0.44 22.38
C ARG A 7 23.88 0.71 21.03
N LYS A 8 24.32 0.00 19.98
CA LYS A 8 23.76 0.15 18.63
C LYS A 8 22.27 -0.19 18.55
N ILE A 9 21.82 -1.24 19.25
CA ILE A 9 20.39 -1.59 19.31
C ILE A 9 19.58 -0.45 19.96
N LYS A 10 20.11 0.15 21.03
CA LYS A 10 19.46 1.29 21.68
C LYS A 10 19.35 2.49 20.73
N GLU A 11 20.43 2.83 20.03
CA GLU A 11 20.43 3.93 19.05
C GLU A 11 19.46 3.71 17.91
N ILE A 12 19.38 2.49 17.38
CA ILE A 12 18.39 2.13 16.35
C ILE A 12 16.98 2.30 16.90
N LYS A 13 16.71 1.80 18.11
CA LYS A 13 15.40 1.94 18.75
C LYS A 13 15.00 3.40 18.91
N ASP A 14 15.88 4.23 19.48
CA ASP A 14 15.63 5.65 19.68
C ASP A 14 15.43 6.40 18.34
N THR A 15 16.06 5.93 17.26
CA THR A 15 15.89 6.49 15.91
C THR A 15 14.55 6.07 15.29
N VAL A 16 14.14 4.81 15.46
CA VAL A 16 12.82 4.32 15.03
C VAL A 16 11.71 5.05 15.77
N ASP A 17 11.83 5.21 17.08
CA ASP A 17 10.82 5.89 17.90
C ASP A 17 10.65 7.37 17.48
N ARG A 18 11.77 8.07 17.20
CA ARG A 18 11.73 9.44 16.65
C ARG A 18 11.13 9.50 15.26
N SER A 19 11.49 8.58 14.36
CA SER A 19 10.94 8.53 13.02
C SER A 19 9.44 8.23 13.03
N LYS A 20 8.97 7.40 13.95
CA LYS A 20 7.55 7.13 14.13
C LYS A 20 6.80 8.37 14.59
N ALA A 21 7.32 9.07 15.60
CA ALA A 21 6.70 10.30 16.09
C ALA A 21 6.66 11.41 15.01
N ASP A 22 7.68 11.48 14.16
CA ASP A 22 7.70 12.42 13.03
C ASP A 22 6.66 12.06 11.97
N ALA A 23 6.53 10.77 11.62
CA ALA A 23 5.49 10.30 10.70
C ALA A 23 4.07 10.57 11.25
N ASP A 24 3.83 10.29 12.52
CA ASP A 24 2.55 10.57 13.18
C ASP A 24 2.21 12.08 13.15
N ARG A 25 3.23 12.95 13.32
CA ARG A 25 3.06 14.41 13.19
C ARG A 25 2.72 14.82 11.77
N GLN A 26 3.44 14.30 10.77
CA GLN A 26 3.17 14.61 9.36
C GLN A 26 1.77 14.16 8.94
N ILE A 27 1.29 13.01 9.44
CA ILE A 27 -0.08 12.55 9.23
C ILE A 27 -1.08 13.55 9.82
N ALA A 28 -0.87 13.99 11.07
CA ALA A 28 -1.76 14.95 11.73
C ALA A 28 -1.80 16.31 10.99
N ASP A 29 -0.65 16.82 10.55
CA ASP A 29 -0.58 18.07 9.77
C ASP A 29 -1.32 17.93 8.43
N ALA A 30 -1.17 16.79 7.74
CA ALA A 30 -1.89 16.51 6.51
C ALA A 30 -3.41 16.41 6.72
N GLU A 31 -3.86 15.74 7.79
CA GLU A 31 -5.26 15.68 8.19
C GLU A 31 -5.84 17.08 8.47
N GLN A 32 -5.07 17.95 9.14
CA GLN A 32 -5.48 19.32 9.42
C GLN A 32 -5.69 20.12 8.13
N VAL A 33 -4.76 20.03 7.18
CA VAL A 33 -4.86 20.72 5.88
C VAL A 33 -6.05 20.21 5.08
N LEU A 34 -6.25 18.89 5.02
CA LEU A 34 -7.39 18.29 4.32
C LEU A 34 -8.73 18.71 4.95
N THR A 35 -8.80 18.74 6.28
CA THR A 35 -9.99 19.19 7.01
C THR A 35 -10.30 20.66 6.71
N ALA A 36 -9.31 21.54 6.78
CA ALA A 36 -9.48 22.97 6.49
C ALA A 36 -9.93 23.22 5.05
N LEU A 37 -9.40 22.45 4.09
CA LEU A 37 -9.82 22.51 2.68
C LEU A 37 -11.27 22.06 2.51
N MET A 38 -11.65 20.94 3.13
CA MET A 38 -13.01 20.40 3.07
C MET A 38 -14.01 21.41 3.64
N SER A 39 -13.77 21.97 4.83
CA SER A 39 -14.64 22.98 5.43
C SER A 39 -14.78 24.24 4.57
N SER A 40 -13.72 24.64 3.85
CA SER A 40 -13.76 25.80 2.95
C SER A 40 -14.66 25.54 1.74
N ILE A 41 -14.62 24.33 1.18
CA ILE A 41 -15.48 23.92 0.05
C ILE A 41 -16.94 23.85 0.49
N GLU A 42 -17.21 23.25 1.64
CA GLU A 42 -18.56 23.15 2.18
C GLU A 42 -19.17 24.53 2.43
N LYS A 43 -18.41 25.43 3.06
CA LYS A 43 -18.84 26.81 3.27
C LYS A 43 -19.15 27.52 1.95
N TRP A 44 -18.28 27.40 0.95
CA TRP A 44 -18.50 28.03 -0.36
C TRP A 44 -19.77 27.51 -1.03
N ARG A 45 -20.02 26.19 -0.97
CA ARG A 45 -21.25 25.56 -1.48
C ARG A 45 -22.48 26.11 -0.77
N ASP A 46 -22.42 26.26 0.55
CA ASP A 46 -23.54 26.76 1.34
C ASP A 46 -23.81 28.24 1.05
N ASP A 47 -22.77 29.08 0.96
CA ASP A 47 -22.87 30.50 0.58
C ASP A 47 -23.47 30.67 -0.83
N PHE A 48 -23.07 29.82 -1.78
CA PHE A 48 -23.61 29.80 -3.14
C PHE A 48 -25.10 29.47 -3.15
N ASN A 49 -25.47 28.35 -2.50
CA ASN A 49 -26.87 27.92 -2.42
C ASN A 49 -27.74 28.95 -1.68
N GLN A 50 -27.23 29.54 -0.61
CA GLN A 50 -27.94 30.54 0.18
C GLN A 50 -28.26 31.79 -0.65
N THR A 51 -27.30 32.25 -1.46
CA THR A 51 -27.49 33.42 -2.33
C THR A 51 -28.59 33.17 -3.37
N GLU A 52 -28.61 31.99 -3.99
CA GLU A 52 -29.62 31.63 -4.99
C GLU A 52 -31.02 31.47 -4.35
N ILE A 53 -31.10 30.85 -3.18
CA ILE A 53 -32.35 30.71 -2.42
C ILE A 53 -32.90 32.08 -1.99
N GLU A 54 -32.03 33.00 -1.54
CA GLU A 54 -32.44 34.35 -1.14
C GLU A 54 -33.00 35.15 -2.31
N ASP A 55 -32.32 35.14 -3.47
CA ASP A 55 -32.81 35.82 -4.68
C ASP A 55 -34.16 35.25 -5.16
N LEU A 56 -34.29 33.92 -5.20
CA LEU A 56 -35.54 33.24 -5.56
C LEU A 56 -36.65 33.54 -4.55
N THR A 57 -36.33 33.60 -3.26
CA THR A 57 -37.29 33.93 -2.20
C THR A 57 -37.77 35.37 -2.32
N ASN A 58 -36.86 36.31 -2.60
CA ASN A 58 -37.22 37.71 -2.81
C ASN A 58 -38.15 37.88 -4.02
N ARG A 59 -37.80 37.32 -5.18
CA ARG A 59 -38.67 37.35 -6.38
C ARG A 59 -40.01 36.69 -6.18
N ARG A 60 -40.06 35.56 -5.44
CA ARG A 60 -41.32 34.92 -5.08
C ARG A 60 -42.20 35.87 -4.27
N SER A 61 -41.62 36.65 -3.37
CA SER A 61 -42.34 37.64 -2.57
C SER A 61 -42.86 38.81 -3.43
N GLU A 62 -42.05 39.32 -4.37
CA GLU A 62 -42.43 40.37 -5.33
C GLU A 62 -43.59 39.91 -6.23
N VAL A 63 -43.53 38.68 -6.75
CA VAL A 63 -44.62 38.08 -7.53
C VAL A 63 -45.90 37.94 -6.69
N LYS A 64 -45.77 37.55 -5.41
CA LYS A 64 -46.91 37.45 -4.51
C LYS A 64 -47.53 38.82 -4.22
N GLN A 65 -46.73 39.88 -4.08
CA GLN A 65 -47.24 41.24 -3.90
C GLN A 65 -47.99 41.72 -5.14
N LEU A 66 -47.46 41.46 -6.34
CA LEU A 66 -48.10 41.82 -7.60
C LEU A 66 -49.46 41.16 -7.83
N LEU A 67 -49.63 39.91 -7.39
CA LEU A 67 -50.91 39.20 -7.45
C LEU A 67 -52.03 39.89 -6.66
N HIS A 68 -51.69 40.71 -5.66
CA HIS A 68 -52.65 41.41 -4.80
C HIS A 68 -52.71 42.93 -5.09
N THR A 69 -51.95 43.41 -6.07
CA THR A 69 -51.93 44.82 -6.46
C THR A 69 -53.04 45.12 -7.47
N GLU A 70 -53.89 46.11 -7.16
CA GLU A 70 -54.91 46.66 -8.06
C GLU A 70 -54.38 47.83 -8.93
N ASP A 71 -53.17 48.33 -8.64
CA ASP A 71 -52.50 49.37 -9.41
C ASP A 71 -51.80 48.78 -10.65
N HIS A 72 -52.44 48.97 -11.80
CA HIS A 72 -51.95 48.52 -13.10
C HIS A 72 -50.63 49.20 -13.54
N PHE A 73 -50.33 50.41 -13.06
CA PHE A 73 -49.07 51.09 -13.40
C PHE A 73 -47.89 50.48 -12.62
N HIS A 74 -48.08 50.22 -11.33
CA HIS A 74 -47.09 49.52 -10.52
C HIS A 74 -46.84 48.09 -11.04
N LEU A 75 -47.89 47.43 -11.52
CA LEU A 75 -47.79 46.11 -12.16
C LEU A 75 -46.86 46.13 -13.37
N LEU A 76 -47.02 47.10 -14.29
CA LEU A 76 -46.16 47.21 -15.48
C LEU A 76 -44.70 47.49 -15.14
N GLN A 77 -44.44 48.33 -14.14
CA GLN A 77 -43.08 48.67 -13.71
C GLN A 77 -42.35 47.47 -13.10
N THR A 78 -43.00 46.74 -12.18
CA THR A 78 -42.38 45.61 -11.48
C THR A 78 -42.30 44.36 -12.37
N PHE A 79 -43.26 44.14 -13.27
CA PHE A 79 -43.16 43.07 -14.29
C PHE A 79 -41.95 43.24 -15.20
N THR A 80 -41.57 44.49 -15.52
CA THR A 80 -40.41 44.77 -16.37
C THR A 80 -39.11 44.34 -15.69
N SER A 81 -38.98 44.54 -14.38
CA SER A 81 -37.83 44.06 -13.58
C SER A 81 -37.82 42.53 -13.43
N LEU A 82 -38.99 41.91 -13.18
CA LEU A 82 -39.14 40.46 -13.01
C LEU A 82 -39.00 39.64 -14.30
N LYS A 83 -39.16 40.24 -15.49
CA LYS A 83 -39.05 39.54 -16.76
C LYS A 83 -37.63 39.04 -17.04
N ASN A 84 -36.63 39.71 -16.47
CA ASN A 84 -35.26 39.27 -16.58
C ASN A 84 -35.08 38.02 -15.70
N PRO A 85 -34.63 36.87 -16.23
CA PRO A 85 -34.33 35.71 -15.39
C PRO A 85 -33.35 36.10 -14.28
N PRO A 86 -33.30 35.38 -13.15
CA PRO A 86 -32.21 35.53 -12.20
C PRO A 86 -30.92 35.48 -13.00
N HIS A 87 -29.89 36.21 -12.58
CA HIS A 87 -28.60 36.17 -13.26
C HIS A 87 -28.02 34.76 -13.09
N THR A 88 -28.50 33.82 -13.90
CA THR A 88 -27.84 32.57 -14.21
C THR A 88 -26.65 33.04 -15.00
N ARG A 89 -25.52 33.17 -14.31
CA ARG A 89 -24.25 33.44 -15.00
C ARG A 89 -24.18 32.46 -16.16
N ASP A 90 -24.10 32.99 -17.37
CA ASP A 90 -23.94 32.20 -18.57
C ASP A 90 -22.51 31.65 -18.57
N TRP A 91 -22.31 30.55 -17.84
CA TRP A 91 -21.01 29.92 -17.63
C TRP A 91 -20.38 29.41 -18.92
N THR A 92 -21.14 29.40 -20.02
CA THR A 92 -20.69 29.03 -21.37
C THR A 92 -19.65 30.02 -21.95
N THR A 93 -19.55 31.25 -21.41
CA THR A 93 -18.52 32.24 -21.78
C THR A 93 -17.52 32.56 -20.67
N VAL A 94 -17.69 31.97 -19.48
CA VAL A 94 -16.66 32.03 -18.45
C VAL A 94 -15.55 31.07 -18.88
N GLU A 95 -14.58 31.60 -19.60
CA GLU A 95 -13.27 30.97 -19.67
C GLU A 95 -12.76 30.95 -18.23
N VAL A 96 -13.00 29.83 -17.53
CA VAL A 96 -12.38 29.53 -16.25
C VAL A 96 -10.90 29.41 -16.58
N ARG A 97 -10.19 30.54 -16.58
CA ARG A 97 -8.73 30.55 -16.52
C ARG A 97 -8.42 29.76 -15.26
N PRO A 98 -7.93 28.51 -15.38
CA PRO A 98 -7.54 27.76 -14.21
C PRO A 98 -6.55 28.67 -13.48
N PRO A 99 -6.77 28.98 -12.20
CA PRO A 99 -5.86 29.86 -11.48
C PRO A 99 -4.42 29.37 -11.71
N PRO A 100 -3.44 30.26 -11.92
CA PRO A 100 -2.08 29.88 -12.34
C PRO A 100 -1.42 28.86 -11.42
N TYR A 101 -1.92 28.70 -10.19
CA TYR A 101 -1.49 27.68 -9.24
C TYR A 101 -2.01 26.26 -9.55
N ILE A 102 -3.09 26.04 -10.33
CA ILE A 102 -3.61 24.70 -10.66
C ILE A 102 -2.57 23.86 -11.39
N GLY A 103 -1.86 24.46 -12.35
CA GLY A 103 -0.80 23.77 -13.08
C GLY A 103 0.37 23.42 -12.15
N SER A 104 0.62 24.27 -11.15
CA SER A 104 1.64 24.03 -10.13
C SER A 104 1.21 22.97 -9.12
N LEU A 105 -0.05 22.95 -8.69
CA LEU A 105 -0.62 21.91 -7.84
C LEU A 105 -0.58 20.55 -8.53
N ARG A 106 -0.96 20.48 -9.81
CA ARG A 106 -0.89 19.24 -10.59
C ARG A 106 0.55 18.74 -10.68
N ARG A 107 1.50 19.61 -11.02
CA ARG A 107 2.93 19.25 -11.05
C ARG A 107 3.45 18.78 -9.70
N SER A 108 3.08 19.45 -8.60
CA SER A 108 3.47 19.04 -7.25
C SER A 108 2.86 17.68 -6.87
N LEU A 109 1.63 17.40 -7.30
CA LEU A 109 0.97 16.11 -7.08
C LEU A 109 1.64 15.00 -7.90
N ASP A 110 1.94 15.25 -9.17
CA ASP A 110 2.68 14.33 -10.04
C ASP A 110 4.07 14.02 -9.45
N GLN A 111 4.77 15.04 -8.93
CA GLN A 111 6.08 14.88 -8.27
C GLN A 111 6.00 14.06 -6.98
N LEU A 112 4.95 14.26 -6.19
CA LEU A 112 4.70 13.49 -4.96
C LEU A 112 4.45 12.02 -5.30
N GLU A 113 3.60 11.76 -6.30
CA GLU A 113 3.30 10.41 -6.78
C GLU A 113 4.57 9.70 -7.28
N GLU A 114 5.39 10.37 -8.08
CA GLU A 114 6.64 9.80 -8.59
C GLU A 114 7.62 9.50 -7.45
N THR A 115 7.73 10.40 -6.47
CA THR A 115 8.59 10.22 -5.28
C THR A 115 8.14 9.02 -4.46
N MET A 116 6.84 8.90 -4.18
CA MET A 116 6.29 7.75 -3.46
C MET A 116 6.57 6.44 -4.19
N ASN A 117 6.40 6.41 -5.51
CA ASN A 117 6.68 5.24 -6.34
C ASN A 117 8.17 4.85 -6.32
N MET A 118 9.09 5.82 -6.32
CA MET A 118 10.53 5.56 -6.18
C MET A 118 10.87 4.99 -4.81
N GLU A 119 10.34 5.57 -3.73
CA GLU A 119 10.60 5.10 -2.37
C GLU A 119 10.03 3.69 -2.13
N MET A 120 8.83 3.39 -2.64
CA MET A 120 8.30 2.02 -2.60
C MET A 120 9.20 1.02 -3.33
N LYS A 121 9.73 1.39 -4.51
CA LYS A 121 10.68 0.52 -5.25
C LYS A 121 11.96 0.30 -4.46
N LYS A 122 12.50 1.35 -3.82
CA LYS A 122 13.69 1.25 -2.95
C LYS A 122 13.44 0.35 -1.75
N LEU A 123 12.29 0.49 -1.08
CA LEU A 123 11.91 -0.37 0.05
C LEU A 123 11.84 -1.83 -0.35
N ARG A 124 11.17 -2.16 -1.47
CA ARG A 124 11.12 -3.54 -1.99
C ARG A 124 12.51 -4.07 -2.33
N ALA A 125 13.36 -3.24 -2.95
CA ALA A 125 14.73 -3.63 -3.27
C ALA A 125 15.58 -3.84 -2.01
N ALA A 126 15.39 -3.03 -0.97
CA ALA A 126 16.06 -3.17 0.31
C ALA A 126 15.59 -4.41 1.07
N GLU A 127 14.29 -4.70 1.05
CA GLU A 127 13.70 -5.92 1.63
C GLU A 127 14.24 -7.17 0.92
N LEU A 128 14.26 -7.18 -0.42
CA LEU A 128 14.86 -8.27 -1.20
C LEU A 128 16.35 -8.45 -0.87
N LYS A 129 17.10 -7.34 -0.83
CA LYS A 129 18.51 -7.38 -0.42
C LYS A 129 18.64 -7.94 0.98
N MET A 130 17.81 -7.52 1.94
CA MET A 130 17.78 -8.03 3.31
C MET A 130 17.52 -9.53 3.38
N VAL A 131 16.57 -10.04 2.61
CA VAL A 131 16.30 -11.49 2.53
C VAL A 131 17.49 -12.24 1.92
N GLN A 132 18.14 -11.69 0.88
CA GLN A 132 19.33 -12.29 0.27
C GLN A 132 20.55 -12.36 1.20
N GLN A 133 20.72 -11.41 2.14
CA GLN A 133 21.86 -11.43 3.10
C GLN A 133 21.77 -12.63 4.06
N TYR A 134 20.57 -13.19 4.23
CA TYR A 134 20.33 -14.37 5.05
C TYR A 134 20.13 -15.64 4.20
N GLU A 135 20.41 -15.58 2.89
CA GLU A 135 20.41 -16.76 2.04
C GLU A 135 21.61 -17.64 2.41
N VAL A 136 21.31 -18.74 3.10
CA VAL A 136 22.30 -19.76 3.45
C VAL A 136 22.19 -20.88 2.42
N ASP A 137 23.29 -21.16 1.72
CA ASP A 137 23.35 -22.25 0.75
C ASP A 137 23.31 -23.61 1.47
N VAL A 138 22.14 -24.27 1.46
CA VAL A 138 21.92 -25.55 2.11
C VAL A 138 22.05 -26.67 1.07
N THR A 139 23.15 -27.41 1.13
CA THR A 139 23.33 -28.67 0.39
C THR A 139 23.05 -29.85 1.31
N LEU A 140 22.27 -30.82 0.86
CA LEU A 140 21.99 -32.06 1.55
C LEU A 140 23.11 -33.08 1.32
N ASP A 141 23.37 -33.94 2.31
CA ASP A 141 24.41 -34.97 2.24
C ASP A 141 23.83 -36.29 1.69
N PRO A 142 24.21 -36.73 0.48
CA PRO A 142 23.73 -37.99 -0.09
C PRO A 142 24.18 -39.23 0.70
N ASP A 143 25.25 -39.13 1.49
CA ASP A 143 25.76 -40.22 2.30
C ASP A 143 24.90 -40.49 3.54
N THR A 144 24.14 -39.49 3.98
CA THR A 144 23.23 -39.63 5.13
C THR A 144 21.79 -39.90 4.73
N ALA A 145 21.41 -39.59 3.48
CA ALA A 145 20.06 -39.78 2.98
C ALA A 145 19.59 -41.23 3.09
N GLN A 146 18.39 -41.43 3.66
CA GLN A 146 17.74 -42.73 3.73
C GLN A 146 17.49 -43.28 2.30
N PRO A 147 17.57 -44.61 2.06
CA PRO A 147 17.66 -45.13 0.69
C PRO A 147 16.41 -45.00 -0.20
N SER A 148 15.25 -44.62 0.35
CA SER A 148 14.07 -44.29 -0.46
C SER A 148 13.98 -42.80 -0.83
N LEU A 149 14.91 -41.96 -0.34
CA LEU A 149 15.01 -40.56 -0.74
C LEU A 149 15.86 -40.38 -1.99
N ILE A 150 15.41 -39.50 -2.88
CA ILE A 150 16.11 -39.08 -4.09
C ILE A 150 16.48 -37.62 -3.93
N LEU A 151 17.79 -37.33 -3.95
CA LEU A 151 18.29 -35.96 -3.96
C LEU A 151 18.47 -35.49 -5.41
N SER A 152 18.25 -34.19 -5.65
CA SER A 152 18.62 -33.55 -6.91
C SER A 152 20.14 -33.50 -7.07
N GLU A 153 20.61 -33.37 -8.32
CA GLU A 153 22.05 -33.31 -8.64
C GLU A 153 22.78 -32.16 -7.93
N ASP A 154 22.09 -31.04 -7.70
CA ASP A 154 22.60 -29.89 -6.95
C ASP A 154 22.55 -30.07 -5.42
N GLY A 155 21.98 -31.19 -4.92
CA GLY A 155 21.83 -31.48 -3.50
C GLY A 155 20.87 -30.56 -2.76
N LYS A 156 20.04 -29.76 -3.44
CA LYS A 156 19.14 -28.76 -2.82
C LYS A 156 17.71 -29.23 -2.65
N GLN A 157 17.31 -30.30 -3.33
CA GLN A 157 15.95 -30.83 -3.30
C GLN A 157 15.97 -32.31 -2.88
N VAL A 158 14.88 -32.73 -2.23
CA VAL A 158 14.67 -34.11 -1.81
C VAL A 158 13.26 -34.56 -2.18
N HIS A 159 13.15 -35.72 -2.78
CA HIS A 159 11.89 -36.35 -3.16
C HIS A 159 11.81 -37.76 -2.56
N ASP A 160 10.61 -38.18 -2.17
CA ASP A 160 10.37 -39.57 -1.80
C ASP A 160 10.23 -40.41 -3.07
N GLY A 161 11.16 -41.34 -3.27
CA GLY A 161 11.16 -42.26 -4.40
C GLY A 161 10.24 -43.47 -4.21
N GLY A 162 9.68 -43.66 -3.00
CA GLY A 162 8.73 -44.74 -2.68
C GLY A 162 9.29 -46.17 -2.73
N VAL A 163 10.53 -46.35 -3.20
CA VAL A 163 11.23 -47.64 -3.32
C VAL A 163 12.62 -47.52 -2.73
N GLU A 164 13.00 -48.47 -1.89
CA GLU A 164 14.32 -48.53 -1.26
C GLU A 164 15.40 -48.89 -2.30
N LYS A 165 16.35 -47.99 -2.54
CA LYS A 165 17.47 -48.24 -3.45
C LYS A 165 18.56 -49.05 -2.75
N ASN A 166 19.15 -49.99 -3.48
CA ASN A 166 20.35 -50.73 -3.04
C ASN A 166 21.58 -49.81 -3.10
N LEU A 167 21.80 -49.05 -2.03
CA LEU A 167 22.96 -48.18 -1.86
C LEU A 167 24.07 -48.89 -1.06
N PRO A 168 25.36 -48.56 -1.28
CA PRO A 168 26.45 -49.10 -0.49
C PRO A 168 26.28 -48.76 0.99
N ASP A 169 26.61 -49.72 1.86
CA ASP A 169 26.47 -49.58 3.31
C ASP A 169 27.37 -48.45 3.82
N ASN A 170 26.77 -47.52 4.55
CA ASN A 170 27.44 -46.35 5.09
C ASN A 170 26.93 -46.11 6.50
N HIS A 171 27.84 -46.13 7.47
CA HIS A 171 27.56 -45.94 8.90
C HIS A 171 26.87 -44.61 9.25
N LYS A 172 26.87 -43.63 8.33
CA LYS A 172 26.18 -42.34 8.50
C LYS A 172 24.75 -42.32 7.93
N ARG A 173 24.34 -43.37 7.22
CA ARG A 173 23.06 -43.44 6.51
C ARG A 173 21.91 -43.73 7.47
N PHE A 174 20.86 -42.92 7.41
CA PHE A 174 19.66 -43.17 8.21
C PHE A 174 18.90 -44.37 7.65
N THR A 175 18.74 -45.42 8.46
CA THR A 175 18.00 -46.64 8.07
C THR A 175 16.63 -46.75 8.75
N LYS A 176 16.45 -46.11 9.91
CA LYS A 176 15.23 -46.25 10.73
C LYS A 176 14.16 -45.18 10.47
N TYR A 177 14.54 -44.01 9.97
CA TYR A 177 13.65 -42.87 9.75
C TYR A 177 13.95 -42.21 8.39
N ILE A 178 12.90 -41.68 7.73
CA ILE A 178 13.03 -40.92 6.48
C ILE A 178 13.69 -39.58 6.81
N CYS A 179 15.01 -39.55 6.78
CA CYS A 179 15.84 -38.41 7.16
C CYS A 179 17.02 -38.29 6.20
N VAL A 180 17.50 -37.04 6.06
CA VAL A 180 18.74 -36.69 5.37
C VAL A 180 19.36 -35.53 6.14
N SER A 181 20.68 -35.53 6.30
CA SER A 181 21.41 -34.43 6.95
C SER A 181 21.84 -33.39 5.92
N ARG A 182 22.20 -32.22 6.41
CA ARG A 182 22.96 -31.24 5.63
C ARG A 182 24.39 -31.74 5.41
N GLY A 183 24.96 -31.45 4.23
CA GLY A 183 26.40 -31.54 3.96
C GLY A 183 27.19 -30.47 4.71
N ARG A 184 28.54 -30.56 4.70
CA ARG A 184 29.44 -29.77 5.58
C ARG A 184 29.07 -28.29 5.73
N ALA A 185 29.20 -27.82 6.97
CA ALA A 185 28.65 -26.60 7.52
C ALA A 185 29.34 -25.29 7.09
N SER A 186 28.55 -24.25 6.82
CA SER A 186 28.93 -22.88 7.16
C SER A 186 28.96 -22.72 8.70
N PRO A 187 29.66 -21.74 9.29
CA PRO A 187 30.09 -21.75 10.71
C PRO A 187 29.00 -21.64 11.79
N GLN A 188 27.72 -21.83 11.46
CA GLN A 188 26.59 -21.62 12.36
C GLN A 188 25.73 -22.89 12.48
N GLY A 189 26.18 -23.85 13.30
CA GLY A 189 25.37 -24.87 13.95
C GLY A 189 24.80 -26.01 13.08
N ASP A 190 24.77 -27.21 13.64
CA ASP A 190 24.13 -28.37 13.03
C ASP A 190 22.61 -28.32 13.28
N PHE A 191 21.82 -28.28 12.20
CA PHE A 191 20.35 -28.39 12.25
C PHE A 191 19.89 -29.69 11.60
N THR A 192 19.13 -30.51 12.34
CA THR A 192 18.52 -31.74 11.82
C THR A 192 17.10 -31.44 11.35
N LEU A 193 16.83 -31.54 10.04
CA LEU A 193 15.49 -31.43 9.49
C LEU A 193 14.73 -32.76 9.64
N ARG A 194 13.56 -32.72 10.27
CA ARG A 194 12.64 -33.86 10.38
C ARG A 194 11.39 -33.54 9.57
N SER A 195 11.22 -34.17 8.40
CA SER A 195 10.00 -34.03 7.63
C SER A 195 8.83 -34.71 8.36
N ARG A 196 7.71 -34.01 8.52
CA ARG A 196 6.41 -34.64 8.79
C ARG A 196 5.72 -34.77 7.44
N LEU A 197 5.66 -36.00 6.92
CA LEU A 197 4.99 -36.29 5.66
C LEU A 197 3.48 -36.06 5.79
N LYS A 198 2.98 -35.06 5.08
CA LYS A 198 1.73 -35.14 4.32
C LYS A 198 1.91 -34.29 3.06
N GLN A 199 2.22 -34.97 1.97
CA GLN A 199 1.87 -34.62 0.59
C GLN A 199 2.15 -33.21 0.05
N ASP A 200 3.12 -32.48 0.62
CA ASP A 200 3.62 -31.24 0.04
C ASP A 200 5.12 -31.37 -0.26
N CYS A 201 5.48 -31.17 -1.53
CA CYS A 201 6.86 -31.05 -1.98
C CYS A 201 7.60 -29.99 -1.14
N MET A 202 8.60 -30.37 -0.34
CA MET A 202 9.54 -29.40 0.22
C MET A 202 10.53 -28.98 -0.86
N VAL A 203 10.07 -28.12 -1.77
CA VAL A 203 10.97 -27.38 -2.67
C VAL A 203 11.65 -26.30 -1.84
N PHE A 204 12.94 -26.47 -1.56
CA PHE A 204 13.75 -25.39 -1.04
C PHE A 204 14.11 -24.45 -2.21
N ARG A 205 13.27 -23.44 -2.41
CA ARG A 205 13.68 -22.20 -3.07
C ARG A 205 13.61 -21.07 -2.06
N SER A 206 14.71 -20.34 -1.94
CA SER A 206 14.81 -19.16 -1.09
C SER A 206 13.74 -18.15 -1.49
N GLY A 207 12.77 -17.95 -0.58
CA GLY A 207 11.86 -16.79 -0.62
C GLY A 207 10.78 -16.79 -1.71
N GLN A 208 9.87 -17.78 -1.72
CA GLN A 208 8.44 -17.54 -2.00
C GLN A 208 7.61 -18.80 -1.74
N ARG A 209 6.47 -18.64 -1.04
CA ARG A 209 5.42 -19.66 -1.01
C ARG A 209 4.80 -19.71 -2.42
N VAL A 210 5.25 -20.61 -3.27
CA VAL A 210 4.58 -20.87 -4.55
C VAL A 210 3.40 -21.78 -4.25
N HIS A 211 2.20 -21.21 -4.17
CA HIS A 211 0.99 -21.99 -4.37
C HIS A 211 0.99 -22.45 -5.82
N GLN A 212 1.31 -23.72 -6.04
CA GLN A 212 1.14 -24.36 -7.34
C GLN A 212 -0.33 -24.79 -7.40
N GLN A 213 -1.13 -24.04 -8.17
CA GLN A 213 -2.51 -24.38 -8.47
C GLN A 213 -2.52 -25.48 -9.53
N GLU A 214 -3.03 -26.66 -9.18
CA GLU A 214 -3.21 -27.78 -10.09
C GLU A 214 -4.21 -27.41 -11.22
N ARG A 215 -3.87 -27.81 -12.45
CA ARG A 215 -4.82 -28.15 -13.50
C ARG A 215 -4.67 -29.63 -13.79
#